data_AF-A0A392QW10-F1
#
_entry.id   AF-A0A392QW10-F1
#
_cell.length_a   1.000
_cell.length_b   1.000
_cell.length_c   1.000
_cell.angle_alpha   90.00
_cell.angle_beta   90.00
_cell.angle_gamma   90.00
#
_symmetry.space_group_name_H-M   'P 1'
#
loop_
_entity.id
_entity.type
_entity.pdbx_description
1 polymer ?
#
loop_
_entity_poly.entity_id
_entity_poly.type
_entity_poly.pdbx_seq_one_letter_code
_entity_poly.pdbx_strand_id
1 'polypeptide(L)'
;MSVLKVNFNKSMLVVVNVSDSWLNEVAAALRCKVGKVDFLYLGHPIGGDSRRLSFWEPVLSRIKNKLYGWKSRILSFGGRLILLKSVLTSLPVYALSYFKAPS
;
A
#
# COMPACT_ATOMS: atom_id res chain seq x y z
N MET A 1 -6.23 23.81 21.78
CA MET A 1 -6.52 23.60 20.35
C MET A 1 -5.34 22.88 19.72
N SER A 2 -5.59 21.79 18.98
CA SER A 2 -4.53 21.08 18.26
C SER A 2 -4.11 21.91 17.04
N VAL A 3 -2.80 22.01 16.77
CA VAL A 3 -2.22 22.71 15.59
C VAL A 3 -2.32 21.84 14.31
N LEU A 4 -2.84 20.61 14.44
CA LEU A 4 -2.97 19.68 13.33
C LEU A 4 -4.26 19.94 12.53
N LYS A 5 -4.13 19.90 11.20
CA LYS A 5 -5.23 20.02 10.24
C LYS A 5 -5.38 18.72 9.45
N VAL A 6 -6.62 18.23 9.34
CA VAL A 6 -6.96 17.04 8.55
C VAL A 6 -6.74 17.29 7.07
N ASN A 7 -6.15 16.32 6.37
CA ASN A 7 -5.98 16.35 4.92
C ASN A 7 -7.08 15.52 4.24
N PHE A 8 -8.20 16.17 3.92
CA PHE A 8 -9.35 15.52 3.28
C PHE A 8 -9.07 14.94 1.88
N ASN A 9 -7.98 15.35 1.21
CA ASN A 9 -7.58 14.74 -0.06
C ASN A 9 -7.00 13.34 0.12
N LYS A 10 -6.44 13.04 1.30
CA LYS A 10 -5.86 11.74 1.67
C LYS A 10 -6.75 10.93 2.62
N SER A 11 -7.79 11.55 3.16
CA SER A 11 -8.74 10.89 4.06
C SER A 11 -9.93 10.32 3.29
N MET A 12 -10.34 9.12 3.68
CA MET A 12 -11.55 8.48 3.20
C MET A 12 -12.23 7.72 4.34
N LEU A 13 -13.55 7.56 4.23
CA LEU A 13 -14.36 6.74 5.12
C LEU A 13 -14.61 5.39 4.44
N VAL A 14 -14.24 4.31 5.13
CA VAL A 14 -14.50 2.93 4.71
C VAL A 14 -15.24 2.25 5.84
N VAL A 15 -16.36 1.58 5.52
CA VAL A 15 -17.21 0.90 6.50
C VAL A 15 -17.54 -0.49 5.96
N VAL A 16 -17.65 -1.45 6.87
CA VAL A 16 -18.02 -2.84 6.56
C VAL A 16 -19.40 -3.11 7.14
N ASN A 17 -20.28 -3.74 6.36
CA ASN A 17 -21.59 -4.20 6.81
C ASN A 17 -22.56 -3.06 7.24
N VAL A 18 -22.54 -1.92 6.55
CA VAL A 18 -23.46 -0.79 6.76
C VAL A 18 -24.05 -0.35 5.42
N SER A 19 -25.25 0.23 5.44
CA SER A 19 -25.90 0.71 4.22
C SER A 19 -25.15 1.88 3.56
N ASP A 20 -25.19 1.93 2.23
CA ASP A 20 -24.59 3.02 1.47
C ASP A 20 -25.23 4.38 1.80
N SER A 21 -26.51 4.41 2.18
CA SER A 21 -27.19 5.63 2.61
C SER A 21 -26.50 6.27 3.82
N TRP A 22 -26.29 5.48 4.88
CA TRP A 22 -25.63 5.94 6.09
C TRP A 22 -24.16 6.31 5.84
N LEU A 23 -23.46 5.52 5.03
CA LEU A 23 -22.07 5.79 4.64
C LEU A 23 -21.93 7.16 3.96
N ASN A 24 -22.84 7.49 3.04
CA ASN A 24 -22.84 8.75 2.33
C ASN A 24 -23.19 9.93 3.25
N GLU A 25 -24.16 9.77 4.15
CA GLU A 25 -24.50 10.79 5.16
C GLU A 25 -23.30 11.14 6.05
N VAL A 26 -22.63 10.11 6.58
CA VAL A 26 -21.47 10.31 7.46
C VAL A 26 -20.28 10.86 6.68
N ALA A 27 -20.01 10.38 5.47
CA ALA A 27 -18.95 10.92 4.63
C ALA A 27 -19.17 12.41 4.30
N ALA A 28 -20.41 12.82 4.04
CA ALA A 28 -20.78 14.21 3.83
C ALA A 28 -20.58 15.05 5.10
N ALA A 29 -21.02 14.55 6.25
CA ALA A 29 -20.82 15.21 7.54
C ALA A 29 -19.32 15.41 7.87
N LEU A 30 -18.50 14.40 7.58
CA LEU A 30 -17.05 14.43 7.78
C LEU A 30 -16.28 15.14 6.66
N ARG A 31 -16.94 15.53 5.56
CA ARG A 31 -16.33 16.14 4.36
C ARG A 31 -15.17 15.30 3.79
N CYS A 32 -15.33 13.98 3.80
CA CYS A 32 -14.32 13.05 3.30
C CYS A 32 -14.88 12.16 2.18
N LYS A 33 -13.98 11.51 1.44
CA LYS A 33 -14.38 10.62 0.34
C LYS A 33 -14.90 9.30 0.87
N VAL A 34 -15.90 8.71 0.23
CA VAL A 34 -16.26 7.32 0.46
C VAL A 34 -15.21 6.42 -0.21
N GLY A 35 -14.63 5.52 0.57
CA GLY A 35 -13.70 4.50 0.09
C GLY A 35 -14.35 3.13 0.05
N LYS A 36 -13.63 2.15 -0.50
CA LYS A 36 -14.00 0.74 -0.48
C LYS A 36 -12.93 -0.08 0.22
N VAL A 37 -13.33 -1.21 0.77
CA VAL A 37 -12.41 -2.26 1.24
C VAL A 37 -11.54 -2.71 0.05
N ASP A 38 -10.32 -3.18 0.30
CA ASP A 38 -9.24 -3.44 -0.67
C ASP A 38 -8.45 -2.18 -1.10
N PHE A 39 -8.17 -1.29 -0.16
CA PHE A 39 -7.33 -0.11 -0.38
C PHE A 39 -5.89 -0.31 0.15
N LEU A 40 -4.95 0.48 -0.35
CA LEU A 40 -3.55 0.43 0.11
C LEU A 40 -3.32 1.33 1.32
N TYR A 41 -2.78 0.74 2.39
CA TYR A 41 -2.32 1.46 3.57
C TYR A 41 -0.90 1.03 3.93
N LEU A 42 -0.01 2.00 4.12
CA LEU A 42 1.42 1.76 4.36
C LEU A 42 2.11 0.84 3.33
N GLY A 43 1.51 0.65 2.15
CA GLY A 43 2.03 -0.22 1.10
C GLY A 43 1.42 -1.61 1.00
N HIS A 44 0.47 -1.94 1.86
CA HIS A 44 -0.21 -3.23 1.84
C HIS A 44 -1.70 -3.07 1.60
N PRO A 45 -2.36 -4.05 0.96
CA PRO A 45 -3.81 -4.04 0.82
C PRO A 45 -4.46 -4.30 2.19
N ILE A 46 -5.39 -3.45 2.59
CA ILE A 46 -6.30 -3.69 3.71
C ILE A 46 -7.58 -4.31 3.17
N GLY A 47 -7.95 -5.47 3.69
CA GLY A 47 -9.21 -6.15 3.36
C GLY A 47 -9.11 -7.26 2.31
N GLY A 48 -7.94 -7.47 1.71
CA GLY A 48 -7.75 -8.47 0.67
C GLY A 48 -7.32 -9.86 1.18
N ASP A 49 -7.41 -10.86 0.30
CA ASP A 49 -7.00 -12.24 0.61
C ASP A 49 -5.54 -12.50 0.22
N SER A 50 -4.66 -12.59 1.22
CA SER A 50 -3.23 -12.89 1.05
C SER A 50 -2.92 -14.24 0.39
N ARG A 51 -3.90 -15.15 0.30
CA ARG A 51 -3.75 -16.43 -0.44
C ARG A 51 -3.82 -16.22 -1.96
N ARG A 52 -4.39 -15.12 -2.43
CA ARG A 52 -4.53 -14.81 -3.87
C ARG A 52 -3.29 -14.10 -4.38
N LEU A 53 -2.79 -14.51 -5.55
CA LEU A 53 -1.64 -13.85 -6.20
C LEU A 53 -1.89 -12.35 -6.45
N SER A 54 -3.12 -11.97 -6.81
CA SER A 54 -3.51 -10.58 -7.06
C SER A 54 -3.32 -9.66 -5.84
N PHE A 55 -3.34 -10.20 -4.62
CA PHE A 55 -3.07 -9.45 -3.39
C PHE A 55 -1.62 -8.92 -3.35
N TRP A 56 -0.69 -9.65 -3.95
CA TRP A 56 0.74 -9.35 -3.90
C TRP A 56 1.21 -8.43 -5.04
N GLU A 57 0.36 -8.14 -6.03
CA GLU A 57 0.69 -7.26 -7.16
C GLU A 57 1.20 -5.86 -6.76
N PRO A 58 0.63 -5.19 -5.74
CA PRO A 58 1.17 -3.90 -5.28
C PRO A 58 2.60 -4.00 -4.73
N VAL A 59 2.93 -5.10 -4.05
CA VAL A 59 4.28 -5.37 -3.52
C VAL A 59 5.25 -5.61 -4.68
N LEU A 60 4.85 -6.44 -5.64
CA LEU A 60 5.64 -6.71 -6.86
C LEU A 60 5.89 -5.44 -7.67
N SER A 61 4.85 -4.62 -7.85
CA SER A 61 4.94 -3.34 -8.54
C SER A 61 5.89 -2.37 -7.84
N ARG A 62 5.88 -2.31 -6.50
CA ARG A 62 6.86 -1.52 -5.73
C ARG A 62 8.29 -2.00 -5.92
N ILE A 63 8.52 -3.31 -5.92
CA ILE A 63 9.85 -3.90 -6.18
C ILE A 63 10.30 -3.51 -7.58
N LYS A 64 9.47 -3.77 -8.61
CA LYS A 64 9.76 -3.43 -10.00
C LYS A 64 10.06 -1.94 -10.17
N ASN A 65 9.25 -1.05 -9.58
CA ASN A 65 9.44 0.39 -9.68
C ASN A 65 10.75 0.86 -9.04
N LYS A 66 11.15 0.27 -7.89
CA LYS A 66 12.47 0.57 -7.29
C LYS A 66 13.61 0.09 -8.17
N LEU A 67 13.52 -1.10 -8.74
CA LEU A 67 14.56 -1.66 -9.61
C LEU A 67 14.65 -0.89 -10.94
N TYR A 68 13.51 -0.51 -11.53
CA TYR A 68 13.44 0.21 -12.80
C TYR A 68 13.96 1.65 -12.70
N GLY A 69 13.78 2.30 -11.54
CA GLY A 69 14.27 3.66 -11.31
C GLY A 69 15.79 3.82 -11.33
N TRP A 70 16.55 2.72 -11.40
CA TRP A 70 18.01 2.78 -11.38
C TRP A 70 18.60 2.82 -12.80
N LYS A 71 19.29 3.91 -13.14
CA LYS A 71 20.12 3.98 -14.35
C LYS A 71 21.30 3.02 -14.23
N SER A 72 21.13 1.81 -14.78
CA SER A 72 22.14 0.73 -14.83
C SER A 72 23.53 1.19 -15.28
N ARG A 73 23.63 2.26 -16.11
CA ARG A 73 24.89 2.80 -16.63
C ARG A 73 25.76 3.55 -15.61
N ILE A 74 25.22 3.96 -14.46
CA ILE A 74 25.94 4.76 -13.45
C ILE A 74 26.46 3.88 -12.30
N LEU A 75 25.96 2.65 -12.19
CA LEU A 75 26.28 1.75 -11.08
C LEU A 75 27.28 0.67 -11.49
N SER A 76 28.31 0.50 -10.67
CA SER A 76 29.20 -0.66 -10.76
C SER A 76 28.43 -1.97 -10.56
N PHE A 77 29.02 -3.09 -10.96
CA PHE A 77 28.43 -4.41 -10.71
C PHE A 77 28.17 -4.64 -9.21
N GLY A 78 29.14 -4.32 -8.36
CA GLY A 78 28.98 -4.42 -6.90
C GLY A 78 27.87 -3.53 -6.36
N GLY A 79 27.76 -2.29 -6.84
CA GLY A 79 26.66 -1.39 -6.47
C GLY A 79 25.29 -1.94 -6.85
N ARG A 80 25.16 -2.51 -8.06
CA ARG A 80 23.92 -3.17 -8.50
C ARG A 80 23.56 -4.36 -7.61
N LEU A 81 24.54 -5.20 -7.25
CA LEU A 81 24.31 -6.37 -6.39
C LEU A 81 23.82 -5.96 -5.00
N ILE A 82 24.45 -4.96 -4.39
CA ILE A 82 24.07 -4.44 -3.07
C ILE A 82 22.64 -3.88 -3.09
N LEU A 83 22.32 -3.08 -4.10
CA LEU A 83 20.98 -2.51 -4.26
C LEU A 83 19.91 -3.58 -4.48
N LEU A 84 20.19 -4.56 -5.34
CA LEU A 84 19.31 -5.69 -5.58
C LEU A 84 19.05 -6.47 -4.29
N LYS A 85 20.12 -6.78 -3.53
CA LYS A 85 20.00 -7.44 -2.22
C LYS A 85 19.17 -6.60 -1.25
N SER A 86 19.41 -5.29 -1.17
CA SER A 86 18.67 -4.40 -0.27
C SER A 86 17.17 -4.36 -0.57
N VAL A 87 16.78 -4.23 -1.85
CA VAL A 87 15.36 -4.16 -2.24
C VAL A 87 14.66 -5.51 -2.13
N LEU A 88 15.29 -6.59 -2.60
CA LEU A 88 14.70 -7.93 -2.57
C LEU A 88 14.66 -8.55 -1.17
N THR A 89 15.37 -7.98 -0.20
CA THR A 89 15.26 -8.41 1.21
C THR A 89 14.25 -7.56 1.96
N SER A 90 14.42 -6.23 1.97
CA SER A 90 13.62 -5.35 2.82
C SER A 90 12.13 -5.31 2.46
N LEU A 91 11.77 -5.24 1.17
CA LEU A 91 10.36 -5.15 0.76
C LEU A 91 9.58 -6.45 0.98
N PRO A 92 10.09 -7.64 0.58
CA PRO A 92 9.40 -8.89 0.88
C PRO A 92 9.33 -9.18 2.37
N VAL A 93 10.40 -8.93 3.14
CA VAL A 93 10.39 -9.14 4.60
C VAL A 93 9.33 -8.26 5.27
N TYR A 94 9.23 -6.99 4.88
CA TYR A 94 8.19 -6.09 5.40
C TYR A 94 6.78 -6.57 5.04
N ALA A 95 6.56 -7.15 3.86
CA ALA A 95 5.23 -7.67 3.51
C ALA A 95 4.89 -8.97 4.26
N LEU A 96 5.87 -9.87 4.36
CA LEU A 96 5.74 -11.16 5.02
C LEU A 96 5.65 -11.06 6.54
N SER A 97 6.05 -9.93 7.15
CA SER A 97 5.84 -9.71 8.59
C SER A 97 4.38 -9.45 8.95
N TYR A 98 3.54 -9.06 7.98
CA TYR A 98 2.10 -8.83 8.19
C TYR A 98 1.23 -9.97 7.63
N PHE A 99 1.63 -10.56 6.50
CA PHE A 99 0.83 -11.55 5.79
C PHE A 99 1.60 -12.84 5.57
N LYS A 100 0.91 -13.97 5.71
CA LYS A 100 1.49 -15.28 5.37
C LYS A 100 1.67 -15.35 3.85
N ALA A 101 2.82 -15.86 3.42
CA ALA A 101 3.05 -16.15 2.01
C ALA A 101 1.92 -17.06 1.46
N PRO A 102 1.50 -16.86 0.20
CA PRO A 102 0.56 -17.76 -0.44
C PRO A 102 1.18 -19.17 -0.51
N SER A 103 0.37 -20.18 -0.19
CA SER A 103 0.72 -21.60 -0.28
C SER A 103 0.68 -22.10 -1.71
#